data_AF-A0A922VMW9-F1
#
_entry.id   AF-A0A922VMW9-F1
#
_cell.length_a   1.000
_cell.length_b   1.000
_cell.length_c   1.000
_cell.angle_alpha   90.00
_cell.angle_beta   90.00
_cell.angle_gamma   90.00
#
_symmetry.space_group_name_H-M   'P 1'
#
loop_
_entity.id
_entity.type
_entity.pdbx_description
1 polymer ?
#
loop_
_entity_poly.entity_id
_entity_poly.type
_entity_poly.pdbx_seq_one_letter_code
_entity_poly.pdbx_strand_id
1 'polypeptide(L)'
;MDQPSRGAEPGDRAKPSRGAEPGDRAKPSRGAEPGDQGDPGTSPPPSWIASRRPAVPAAVALVDLHCHTSASFDSLASPRAVVAAASRRGLTHLAITDHDRIEGALEARDAAPDGLTVLVGEEIRTRDGDLIAVFLSRAVPPGLSASETIAAVREQGGLVGIPHPFDRFRGSLSKGETLRNLEALAATVDWVESWNARLVVGDGNTRAAELALAAGVPGVAVSDAHTTFEVGVAWTALHGDPSTPAGLRAALATGPTFVTGRASVYVRLITPVAKVVQRARGRRRVRPTAIP
;
A
#
# COMPACT_ATOMS: atom_id res chain seq x y z
N MET A 1 -57.89 -39.94 5.70
CA MET A 1 -57.87 -39.41 7.07
C MET A 1 -56.62 -38.56 7.18
N ASP A 2 -56.61 -37.24 7.25
CA ASP A 2 -57.59 -36.18 7.04
C ASP A 2 -56.70 -34.92 6.91
N GLN A 3 -56.86 -34.16 5.83
CA GLN A 3 -56.71 -32.70 5.90
C GLN A 3 -58.11 -32.14 6.28
N PRO A 4 -58.39 -30.82 6.47
CA PRO A 4 -57.58 -29.63 6.18
C PRO A 4 -57.76 -28.41 7.14
N SER A 5 -56.98 -27.34 6.94
CA SER A 5 -57.50 -25.95 6.91
C SER A 5 -56.36 -25.01 6.45
N ARG A 6 -56.36 -24.49 5.22
CA ARG A 6 -57.14 -23.36 4.65
C ARG A 6 -56.53 -21.98 4.96
N GLY A 7 -56.18 -21.29 3.88
CA GLY A 7 -55.83 -19.87 3.82
C GLY A 7 -55.45 -19.48 2.39
N ALA A 8 -56.43 -19.46 1.49
CA ALA A 8 -56.36 -18.95 0.11
C ALA A 8 -57.02 -17.55 0.08
N GLU A 9 -56.35 -16.52 -0.48
CA GLU A 9 -56.65 -15.86 -1.77
C GLU A 9 -57.39 -14.49 -1.59
N PRO A 10 -57.63 -13.65 -2.63
CA PRO A 10 -56.78 -13.24 -3.78
C PRO A 10 -56.92 -11.74 -4.21
N GLY A 11 -56.06 -11.30 -5.16
CA GLY A 11 -56.38 -10.44 -6.33
C GLY A 11 -56.75 -8.96 -6.12
N ASP A 12 -56.82 -8.09 -7.13
CA ASP A 12 -56.32 -8.00 -8.51
C ASP A 12 -56.70 -6.57 -9.00
N ARG A 13 -56.01 -6.05 -10.02
CA ARG A 13 -56.41 -4.96 -10.97
C ARG A 13 -56.63 -3.51 -10.49
N ALA A 14 -55.93 -2.57 -11.14
CA ALA A 14 -56.43 -1.87 -12.34
C ALA A 14 -55.60 -0.59 -12.68
N LYS A 15 -55.07 -0.53 -13.90
CA LYS A 15 -54.91 0.71 -14.70
C LYS A 15 -56.19 0.83 -15.56
N PRO A 16 -56.70 2.02 -15.95
CA PRO A 16 -56.15 2.72 -17.12
C PRO A 16 -56.34 4.27 -17.24
N SER A 17 -55.40 4.88 -17.97
CA SER A 17 -55.51 5.93 -19.01
C SER A 17 -56.51 7.12 -18.92
N ARG A 18 -56.05 8.36 -19.19
CA ARG A 18 -56.21 9.12 -20.47
C ARG A 18 -56.00 10.65 -20.32
N GLY A 19 -55.36 11.23 -21.33
CA GLY A 19 -55.58 12.60 -21.87
C GLY A 19 -54.72 13.71 -21.25
N ALA A 20 -54.22 14.73 -21.95
CA ALA A 20 -54.14 15.07 -23.38
C ALA A 20 -53.16 16.27 -23.49
N GLU A 21 -52.30 16.33 -24.52
CA GLU A 21 -51.58 17.54 -24.98
C GLU A 21 -52.53 18.43 -25.84
N PRO A 22 -52.10 19.54 -26.50
CA PRO A 22 -51.09 20.58 -26.20
C PRO A 22 -51.69 22.01 -26.31
N GLY A 23 -50.94 23.03 -25.90
CA GLY A 23 -51.30 24.44 -26.10
C GLY A 23 -50.15 25.26 -26.67
N ASP A 24 -50.17 25.46 -27.98
CA ASP A 24 -49.38 26.44 -28.74
C ASP A 24 -49.55 27.87 -28.21
N ARG A 25 -48.46 28.66 -28.14
CA ARG A 25 -48.47 30.08 -28.55
C ARG A 25 -47.06 30.67 -28.74
N ALA A 26 -46.71 30.77 -30.02
CA ALA A 26 -46.09 31.89 -30.73
C ALA A 26 -45.14 32.88 -30.02
N LYS A 27 -43.96 33.03 -30.64
CA LYS A 27 -42.97 34.12 -30.53
C LYS A 27 -43.55 35.51 -30.85
N PRO A 28 -42.89 36.57 -30.38
CA PRO A 28 -42.33 37.60 -31.29
C PRO A 28 -40.86 37.89 -30.94
N SER A 29 -39.92 37.73 -31.88
CA SER A 29 -39.40 38.71 -32.84
C SER A 29 -38.34 39.67 -32.27
N ARG A 30 -37.21 39.68 -32.97
CA ARG A 30 -35.96 40.42 -32.74
C ARG A 30 -36.17 41.94 -32.59
N GLY A 31 -35.44 42.53 -31.65
CA GLY A 31 -35.03 43.94 -31.60
C GLY A 31 -33.69 43.98 -30.86
N ALA A 32 -32.59 44.16 -31.58
CA ALA A 32 -31.87 45.44 -31.70
C ALA A 32 -31.08 45.78 -30.42
N GLU A 33 -29.76 45.61 -30.54
CA GLU A 33 -28.73 45.96 -29.56
C GLU A 33 -28.80 47.44 -29.13
N PRO A 34 -28.53 47.75 -27.85
CA PRO A 34 -27.99 49.05 -27.48
C PRO A 34 -26.48 48.94 -27.27
N GLY A 35 -25.76 49.89 -27.87
CA GLY A 35 -24.31 49.92 -27.98
C GLY A 35 -23.56 49.93 -26.64
N ASP A 36 -22.40 49.31 -26.74
CA ASP A 36 -21.24 49.45 -25.87
C ASP A 36 -20.86 50.92 -25.73
N GLN A 37 -21.27 51.53 -24.62
CA GLN A 37 -20.68 52.77 -24.11
C GLN A 37 -19.85 52.37 -22.90
N GLY A 38 -18.53 52.31 -23.12
CA GLY A 38 -17.54 51.99 -22.11
C GLY A 38 -17.58 52.97 -20.94
N ASP A 39 -17.75 52.41 -19.74
CA ASP A 39 -17.51 53.09 -18.47
C ASP A 39 -15.99 53.05 -18.17
N PRO A 40 -15.28 54.19 -18.09
CA PRO A 40 -13.86 54.21 -17.81
C PRO A 40 -13.64 54.14 -16.29
N GLY A 41 -13.67 52.94 -15.70
CA GLY A 41 -13.53 52.94 -14.24
C GLY A 41 -13.53 51.64 -13.44
N THR A 42 -13.20 50.47 -13.98
CA THR A 42 -12.83 49.34 -13.09
C THR A 42 -11.75 48.47 -13.72
N SER A 43 -10.51 48.63 -13.25
CA SER A 43 -9.46 47.64 -13.46
C SER A 43 -9.93 46.26 -12.97
N PRO A 44 -9.60 45.15 -13.66
CA PRO A 44 -9.83 43.83 -13.10
C PRO A 44 -9.06 43.71 -11.77
N PRO A 45 -9.60 43.02 -10.75
CA PRO A 45 -8.87 42.83 -9.51
C PRO A 45 -7.54 42.13 -9.82
N PRO A 46 -6.46 42.49 -9.12
CA PRO A 46 -5.17 41.87 -9.35
C PRO A 46 -5.23 40.36 -9.07
N SER A 47 -4.44 39.58 -9.80
CA SER A 47 -4.44 38.10 -9.87
C SER A 47 -4.18 37.36 -8.54
N TRP A 48 -4.05 38.08 -7.43
CA TRP A 48 -3.91 37.52 -6.09
C TRP A 48 -5.22 37.50 -5.29
N ILE A 49 -6.33 38.02 -5.82
CA ILE A 49 -7.70 37.79 -5.29
C ILE A 49 -8.34 36.61 -6.03
N ALA A 50 -7.65 35.47 -6.04
CA ALA A 50 -8.33 34.19 -5.96
C ALA A 50 -8.37 33.86 -4.47
N SER A 51 -9.56 33.68 -3.92
CA SER A 51 -9.73 33.15 -2.57
C SER A 51 -8.94 31.85 -2.48
N ARG A 52 -7.70 31.90 -1.98
CA ARG A 52 -7.00 30.73 -1.52
C ARG A 52 -7.83 30.24 -0.35
N ARG A 53 -8.73 29.29 -0.63
CA ARG A 53 -9.06 28.29 0.38
C ARG A 53 -7.72 27.91 1.00
N PRO A 54 -7.55 27.98 2.33
CA PRO A 54 -6.35 27.42 2.92
C PRO A 54 -6.21 26.02 2.33
N ALA A 55 -5.04 25.74 1.72
CA ALA A 55 -4.75 24.39 1.29
C ALA A 55 -5.06 23.52 2.51
N VAL A 56 -6.02 22.60 2.36
CA VAL A 56 -6.23 21.57 3.37
C VAL A 56 -4.83 21.07 3.70
N PRO A 57 -4.37 21.10 4.97
CA PRO A 57 -3.03 20.66 5.29
C PRO A 57 -2.85 19.31 4.62
N ALA A 58 -1.82 19.20 3.75
CA ALA A 58 -1.64 18.04 2.90
C ALA A 58 -1.80 16.79 3.78
N ALA A 59 -2.78 15.94 3.45
CA ALA A 59 -3.13 14.80 4.30
C ALA A 59 -1.85 14.02 4.60
N VAL A 60 -1.58 13.79 5.89
CA VAL A 60 -0.43 13.01 6.33
C VAL A 60 -0.85 11.55 6.33
N ALA A 61 -0.24 10.75 5.47
CA ALA A 61 -0.42 9.31 5.45
C ALA A 61 0.53 8.66 6.46
N LEU A 62 -0.02 7.83 7.34
CA LEU A 62 0.73 6.97 8.26
C LEU A 62 0.81 5.58 7.62
N VAL A 63 2.00 5.19 7.18
CA VAL A 63 2.23 4.06 6.28
C VAL A 63 3.22 3.07 6.89
N ASP A 64 2.85 1.79 6.91
CA ASP A 64 3.78 0.69 7.17
C ASP A 64 3.92 -0.15 5.90
N LEU A 65 5.14 -0.19 5.33
CA LEU A 65 5.42 -0.79 4.02
C LEU A 65 5.91 -2.24 4.08
N HIS A 66 5.95 -2.86 5.27
CA HIS A 66 6.42 -4.25 5.41
C HIS A 66 5.66 -4.98 6.53
N CYS A 67 4.76 -5.89 6.16
CA CYS A 67 4.00 -6.72 7.08
C CYS A 67 3.66 -8.10 6.48
N HIS A 68 3.72 -9.13 7.33
CA HIS A 68 3.47 -10.52 6.98
C HIS A 68 2.19 -11.07 7.62
N THR A 69 1.53 -11.97 6.90
CA THR A 69 0.31 -12.65 7.31
C THR A 69 0.51 -14.17 7.32
N SER A 70 -0.51 -14.88 7.75
CA SER A 70 -0.54 -16.33 7.73
C SER A 70 -0.54 -16.92 6.31
N ALA A 71 -0.59 -16.11 5.25
CA ALA A 71 -0.39 -16.61 3.89
C ALA A 71 1.06 -17.02 3.62
N SER A 72 2.04 -16.38 4.29
CA SER A 72 3.44 -16.80 4.27
C SER A 72 3.74 -17.95 5.26
N PHE A 73 4.98 -18.43 5.23
CA PHE A 73 5.43 -19.55 6.06
C PHE A 73 5.83 -19.15 7.48
N ASP A 74 5.91 -17.87 7.83
CA ASP A 74 6.57 -17.38 9.06
C ASP A 74 5.72 -16.49 9.96
N SER A 75 4.45 -16.30 9.60
CA SER A 75 3.43 -15.66 10.45
C SER A 75 2.25 -16.61 10.70
N LEU A 76 1.57 -16.42 11.82
CA LEU A 76 0.29 -17.07 12.15
C LEU A 76 -0.90 -16.10 12.13
N ALA A 77 -0.64 -14.80 11.97
CA ALA A 77 -1.68 -13.77 12.03
C ALA A 77 -2.48 -13.76 10.73
N SER A 78 -3.81 -13.93 10.79
CA SER A 78 -4.63 -13.88 9.58
C SER A 78 -4.62 -12.49 8.94
N PRO A 79 -4.79 -12.36 7.60
CA PRO A 79 -4.88 -11.06 6.92
C PRO A 79 -5.87 -10.10 7.59
N ARG A 80 -7.06 -10.60 7.95
CA ARG A 80 -8.09 -9.84 8.70
C ARG A 80 -7.59 -9.31 10.06
N ALA A 81 -6.87 -10.15 10.82
CA ALA A 81 -6.36 -9.75 12.12
C ALA A 81 -5.25 -8.70 12.00
N VAL A 82 -4.44 -8.78 10.94
CA VAL A 82 -3.38 -7.81 10.63
C VAL A 82 -3.98 -6.44 10.28
N VAL A 83 -4.95 -6.36 9.36
CA VAL A 83 -5.58 -5.07 9.01
C VAL A 83 -6.37 -4.47 10.19
N ALA A 84 -7.01 -5.30 11.00
CA ALA A 84 -7.67 -4.82 12.23
C ALA A 84 -6.65 -4.26 13.24
N ALA A 85 -5.46 -4.86 13.35
CA ALA A 85 -4.40 -4.34 14.20
C ALA A 85 -3.84 -3.02 13.66
N ALA A 86 -3.61 -2.90 12.36
CA ALA A 86 -3.15 -1.68 11.72
C ALA A 86 -4.14 -0.52 11.92
N SER A 87 -5.42 -0.77 11.70
CA SER A 87 -6.48 0.23 11.93
C SER A 87 -6.52 0.69 13.40
N ARG A 88 -6.43 -0.23 14.37
CA ARG A 88 -6.34 0.13 15.81
C ARG A 88 -5.10 0.94 16.17
N ARG A 89 -4.02 0.83 15.39
CA ARG A 89 -2.79 1.63 15.54
C ARG A 89 -2.90 3.00 14.86
N GLY A 90 -4.00 3.28 14.17
CA GLY A 90 -4.21 4.53 13.44
C GLY A 90 -3.47 4.58 12.10
N LEU A 91 -2.95 3.46 11.60
CA LEU A 91 -2.35 3.45 10.27
C LEU A 91 -3.41 3.76 9.22
N THR A 92 -3.02 4.55 8.23
CA THR A 92 -3.87 4.91 7.08
C THR A 92 -3.56 4.03 5.88
N HIS A 93 -2.34 3.51 5.80
CA HIS A 93 -1.89 2.65 4.71
C HIS A 93 -1.05 1.50 5.25
N LEU A 94 -1.22 0.32 4.67
CA LEU A 94 -0.48 -0.88 5.05
C LEU A 94 -0.12 -1.69 3.80
N ALA A 95 1.16 -1.94 3.57
CA ALA A 95 1.56 -2.96 2.61
C ALA A 95 1.58 -4.33 3.30
N ILE A 96 0.90 -5.30 2.68
CA ILE A 96 1.07 -6.70 3.03
C ILE A 96 2.04 -7.30 2.01
N THR A 97 3.13 -7.87 2.50
CA THR A 97 4.29 -8.28 1.72
C THR A 97 4.70 -9.71 2.10
N ASP A 98 3.74 -10.63 2.07
CA ASP A 98 3.99 -12.04 2.33
C ASP A 98 5.09 -12.59 1.39
N HIS A 99 5.88 -13.54 1.89
CA HIS A 99 6.96 -14.13 1.10
C HIS A 99 6.45 -14.89 -0.14
N ASP A 100 6.93 -14.46 -1.32
CA ASP A 100 6.73 -15.07 -2.65
C ASP A 100 5.25 -15.24 -3.07
N ARG A 101 4.34 -14.41 -2.52
CA ARG A 101 2.87 -14.58 -2.58
C ARG A 101 2.13 -13.25 -2.40
N ILE A 102 0.95 -13.13 -3.02
CA ILE A 102 0.07 -11.94 -2.87
C ILE A 102 -1.32 -12.26 -2.32
N GLU A 103 -1.66 -13.53 -2.10
CA GLU A 103 -3.02 -13.94 -1.71
C GLU A 103 -3.42 -13.36 -0.35
N GLY A 104 -2.48 -13.27 0.59
CA GLY A 104 -2.70 -12.62 1.89
C GLY A 104 -2.95 -11.12 1.75
N ALA A 105 -2.27 -10.46 0.81
CA ALA A 105 -2.45 -9.04 0.54
C ALA A 105 -3.80 -8.74 -0.12
N LEU A 106 -4.26 -9.60 -1.04
CA LEU A 106 -5.58 -9.51 -1.64
C LEU A 106 -6.69 -9.71 -0.59
N GLU A 107 -6.58 -10.74 0.26
CA GLU A 107 -7.54 -10.96 1.36
C GLU A 107 -7.54 -9.78 2.34
N ALA A 108 -6.37 -9.24 2.69
CA ALA A 108 -6.25 -8.08 3.57
C ALA A 108 -6.94 -6.84 2.97
N ARG A 109 -6.73 -6.57 1.68
CA ARG A 109 -7.39 -5.46 0.97
C ARG A 109 -8.90 -5.58 1.01
N ASP A 110 -9.43 -6.77 0.72
CA ASP A 110 -10.87 -7.00 0.68
C ASP A 110 -11.50 -6.97 2.09
N ALA A 111 -10.69 -7.13 3.14
CA ALA A 111 -11.11 -7.07 4.54
C ALA A 111 -10.77 -5.76 5.25
N ALA A 112 -10.15 -4.80 4.56
CA ALA A 112 -9.70 -3.55 5.17
C ALA A 112 -10.91 -2.71 5.61
N PRO A 113 -10.91 -2.16 6.84
CA PRO A 113 -11.94 -1.22 7.27
C PRO A 113 -11.77 0.13 6.58
N ASP A 114 -12.82 0.94 6.59
CA ASP A 114 -12.78 2.32 6.10
C ASP A 114 -11.63 3.11 6.75
N GLY A 115 -10.92 3.88 5.94
CA GLY A 115 -9.77 4.68 6.37
C GLY A 115 -8.42 3.95 6.41
N LEU A 116 -8.39 2.64 6.10
CA LEU A 116 -7.14 1.89 5.89
C LEU A 116 -7.05 1.40 4.44
N THR A 117 -6.08 1.92 3.68
CA THR A 117 -5.74 1.43 2.35
C THR A 117 -4.70 0.32 2.43
N VAL A 118 -5.00 -0.86 1.87
CA VAL A 118 -4.01 -1.94 1.76
C VAL A 118 -3.30 -1.87 0.41
N LEU A 119 -1.97 -1.81 0.44
CA LEU A 119 -1.13 -1.92 -0.75
C LEU A 119 -0.83 -3.40 -1.00
N VAL A 120 -1.25 -3.91 -2.16
CA VAL A 120 -0.99 -5.30 -2.54
C VAL A 120 0.50 -5.45 -2.86
N GLY A 121 1.22 -6.19 -2.04
CA GLY A 121 2.67 -6.36 -2.16
C GLY A 121 3.13 -7.78 -1.92
N GLU A 122 4.45 -7.95 -2.01
CA GLU A 122 5.15 -9.23 -1.91
C GLU A 122 6.58 -8.98 -1.42
N GLU A 123 7.09 -9.82 -0.51
CA GLU A 123 8.53 -9.90 -0.25
C GLU A 123 9.12 -11.03 -1.10
N ILE A 124 9.77 -10.64 -2.20
CA ILE A 124 10.18 -11.53 -3.27
C ILE A 124 11.58 -12.04 -3.00
N ARG A 125 11.73 -13.37 -2.96
CA ARG A 125 13.05 -13.99 -2.84
C ARG A 125 13.79 -13.96 -4.18
N THR A 126 14.83 -13.14 -4.29
CA THR A 126 15.72 -13.13 -5.46
C THR A 126 16.98 -13.99 -5.20
N ARG A 127 17.84 -14.11 -6.23
CA ARG A 127 19.18 -14.70 -6.11
C ARG A 127 20.14 -13.84 -5.29
N ASP A 128 19.93 -12.53 -5.31
CA ASP A 128 20.85 -11.55 -4.72
C ASP A 128 20.45 -11.21 -3.28
N GLY A 129 19.18 -11.41 -2.92
CA GLY A 129 18.58 -11.17 -1.61
C GLY A 129 17.08 -10.90 -1.72
N ASP A 130 16.41 -10.56 -0.63
CA ASP A 130 14.98 -10.27 -0.68
C ASP A 130 14.73 -8.82 -1.20
N LEU A 131 13.65 -8.61 -1.95
CA LEU A 131 13.13 -7.29 -2.34
C LEU A 131 11.67 -7.17 -1.92
N ILE A 132 11.21 -5.96 -1.58
CA ILE A 132 9.77 -5.69 -1.41
C ILE A 132 9.22 -5.06 -2.67
N ALA A 133 8.05 -5.51 -3.08
CA ALA A 133 7.27 -4.85 -4.11
C ALA A 133 5.87 -4.50 -3.61
N VAL A 134 5.31 -3.41 -4.14
CA VAL A 134 3.94 -2.96 -3.88
C VAL A 134 3.24 -2.55 -5.18
N PHE A 135 1.91 -2.52 -5.14
CA PHE A 135 1.01 -2.33 -6.28
C PHE A 135 1.08 -3.47 -7.31
N LEU A 136 1.19 -4.70 -6.82
CA LEU A 136 1.22 -5.88 -7.68
C LEU A 136 -0.18 -6.29 -8.13
N SER A 137 -0.26 -6.72 -9.39
CA SER A 137 -1.47 -7.35 -9.97
C SER A 137 -1.34 -8.88 -10.03
N ARG A 138 -0.10 -9.37 -10.08
CA ARG A 138 0.29 -10.78 -10.06
C ARG A 138 1.56 -10.94 -9.24
N ALA A 139 1.71 -12.10 -8.59
CA ALA A 139 2.95 -12.44 -7.89
C ALA A 139 4.13 -12.50 -8.87
N VAL A 140 5.31 -12.13 -8.39
CA VAL A 140 6.56 -12.17 -9.16
C VAL A 140 7.24 -13.52 -8.94
N PRO A 141 7.70 -14.22 -9.99
CA PRO A 141 8.39 -15.50 -9.81
C PRO A 141 9.63 -15.35 -8.92
N PRO A 142 9.79 -16.18 -7.87
CA PRO A 142 10.98 -16.17 -7.04
C PRO A 142 12.19 -16.79 -7.77
N GLY A 143 13.39 -16.43 -7.34
CA GLY A 143 14.66 -16.97 -7.89
C GLY A 143 15.18 -16.26 -9.13
N LEU A 144 14.54 -15.17 -9.57
CA LEU A 144 15.10 -14.23 -10.52
C LEU A 144 16.29 -13.46 -9.89
N SER A 145 17.12 -12.81 -10.70
CA SER A 145 18.04 -11.79 -10.18
C SER A 145 17.25 -10.57 -9.67
N ALA A 146 17.89 -9.72 -8.88
CA ALA A 146 17.30 -8.48 -8.41
C ALA A 146 16.88 -7.56 -9.57
N SER A 147 17.70 -7.45 -10.63
CA SER A 147 17.38 -6.63 -11.80
C SER A 147 16.20 -7.18 -12.61
N GLU A 148 16.14 -8.49 -12.84
CA GLU A 148 14.99 -9.17 -13.48
C GLU A 148 13.72 -9.01 -12.64
N THR A 149 13.84 -9.12 -11.32
CA THR A 149 12.73 -8.92 -10.37
C THR A 149 12.21 -7.49 -10.44
N ILE A 150 13.10 -6.49 -10.40
CA ILE A 150 12.73 -5.07 -10.53
C ILE A 150 11.99 -4.86 -11.86
N ALA A 151 12.52 -5.36 -12.98
CA ALA A 151 11.87 -5.24 -14.28
C ALA A 151 10.46 -5.85 -14.30
N ALA A 152 10.27 -7.04 -13.72
CA ALA A 152 8.97 -7.70 -13.62
C ALA A 152 7.97 -6.93 -12.74
N VAL A 153 8.44 -6.26 -11.68
CA VAL A 153 7.59 -5.37 -10.86
C VAL A 153 7.21 -4.12 -11.66
N ARG A 154 8.16 -3.51 -12.37
CA ARG A 154 7.91 -2.31 -13.19
C ARG A 154 6.96 -2.57 -14.34
N GLU A 155 6.99 -3.75 -14.95
CA GLU A 155 6.08 -4.15 -16.03
C GLU A 155 4.60 -4.04 -15.62
N GLN A 156 4.29 -4.23 -14.33
CA GLN A 156 2.93 -4.08 -13.79
C GLN A 156 2.65 -2.68 -13.22
N GLY A 157 3.58 -1.74 -13.34
CA GLY A 157 3.48 -0.41 -12.74
C GLY A 157 3.80 -0.37 -11.23
N GLY A 158 4.38 -1.44 -10.69
CA GLY A 158 4.70 -1.56 -9.27
C GLY A 158 5.91 -0.73 -8.83
N LEU A 159 6.04 -0.58 -7.51
CA LEU A 159 7.20 0.02 -6.86
C LEU A 159 8.01 -1.03 -6.10
N VAL A 160 9.31 -0.80 -5.96
CA VAL A 160 10.26 -1.73 -5.35
C VAL A 160 11.03 -1.03 -4.23
N GLY A 161 11.29 -1.73 -3.14
CA GLY A 161 12.23 -1.30 -2.11
C GLY A 161 13.13 -2.42 -1.63
N ILE A 162 14.18 -2.03 -0.93
CA ILE A 162 15.13 -2.96 -0.33
C ILE A 162 14.79 -3.16 1.16
N PRO A 163 14.39 -4.38 1.59
CA PRO A 163 14.14 -4.67 2.98
C PRO A 163 15.43 -4.94 3.75
N HIS A 164 15.51 -4.41 4.98
CA HIS A 164 16.54 -4.70 5.98
C HIS A 164 17.93 -5.16 5.43
N PRO A 165 18.63 -4.31 4.64
CA PRO A 165 19.79 -4.71 3.81
C PRO A 165 21.04 -5.17 4.58
N PHE A 166 21.02 -5.08 5.90
CA PHE A 166 22.13 -5.47 6.77
C PHE A 166 21.69 -6.41 7.90
N ASP A 167 20.55 -7.10 7.77
CA ASP A 167 20.15 -8.15 8.71
C ASP A 167 21.11 -9.35 8.61
N ARG A 168 21.93 -9.55 9.65
CA ARG A 168 22.91 -10.64 9.70
C ARG A 168 22.28 -12.03 9.82
N PHE A 169 21.00 -12.15 10.17
CA PHE A 169 20.32 -13.41 10.47
C PHE A 169 19.28 -13.82 9.43
N ARG A 170 18.73 -12.89 8.64
CA ARG A 170 17.69 -13.15 7.63
C ARG A 170 18.14 -12.66 6.26
N GLY A 171 18.17 -13.54 5.26
CA GLY A 171 18.03 -13.25 3.81
C GLY A 171 18.73 -12.05 3.15
N SER A 172 19.61 -11.35 3.86
CA SER A 172 20.05 -10.00 3.52
C SER A 172 20.90 -10.01 2.26
N LEU A 173 20.68 -9.01 1.41
CA LEU A 173 21.49 -8.71 0.21
C LEU A 173 22.99 -8.63 0.57
N SER A 174 23.32 -8.23 1.80
CA SER A 174 24.71 -8.15 2.27
C SER A 174 25.43 -9.51 2.45
N LYS A 175 24.76 -10.67 2.30
CA LYS A 175 25.40 -11.99 2.52
C LYS A 175 26.19 -12.54 1.32
N GLY A 176 26.30 -11.79 0.23
CA GLY A 176 27.11 -12.17 -0.93
C GLY A 176 27.56 -11.02 -1.81
N GLU A 177 26.99 -9.82 -1.63
CA GLU A 177 27.31 -8.66 -2.45
C GLU A 177 28.37 -7.74 -1.83
N THR A 178 29.19 -7.12 -2.68
CA THR A 178 30.05 -6.02 -2.23
C THR A 178 29.18 -4.79 -1.90
N LEU A 179 29.62 -3.94 -0.97
CA LEU A 179 28.88 -2.70 -0.64
C LEU A 179 28.62 -1.83 -1.87
N ARG A 180 29.54 -1.83 -2.86
CA ARG A 180 29.35 -1.10 -4.13
C ARG A 180 28.20 -1.66 -4.98
N ASN A 181 28.07 -2.99 -5.04
CA ASN A 181 26.97 -3.61 -5.78
C ASN A 181 25.63 -3.29 -5.11
N LEU A 182 25.59 -3.29 -3.78
CA LEU A 182 24.40 -2.95 -3.01
C LEU A 182 24.00 -1.48 -3.19
N GLU A 183 24.96 -0.56 -3.23
CA GLU A 183 24.70 0.87 -3.53
C GLU A 183 24.17 1.06 -4.96
N ALA A 184 24.78 0.39 -5.94
CA ALA A 184 24.32 0.43 -7.33
C ALA A 184 22.90 -0.16 -7.47
N LEU A 185 22.58 -1.24 -6.75
CA LEU A 185 21.23 -1.80 -6.69
C LEU A 185 20.25 -0.84 -6.02
N ALA A 186 20.64 -0.24 -4.89
CA ALA A 186 19.82 0.72 -4.15
C ALA A 186 19.43 1.93 -5.01
N ALA A 187 20.30 2.37 -5.91
CA ALA A 187 20.00 3.45 -6.86
C ALA A 187 18.94 3.10 -7.92
N THR A 188 18.51 1.83 -8.01
CA THR A 188 17.50 1.37 -8.98
C THR A 188 16.11 1.11 -8.38
N VAL A 189 15.97 1.21 -7.05
CA VAL A 189 14.71 1.00 -6.32
C VAL A 189 14.09 2.33 -5.88
N ASP A 190 12.85 2.30 -5.39
CA ASP A 190 12.12 3.49 -4.95
C ASP A 190 12.38 3.87 -3.49
N TRP A 191 12.76 2.91 -2.64
CA TRP A 191 13.12 3.19 -1.24
C TRP A 191 14.04 2.12 -0.64
N VAL A 192 14.62 2.43 0.52
CA VAL A 192 15.37 1.50 1.37
C VAL A 192 14.77 1.48 2.77
N GLU A 193 14.65 0.32 3.39
CA GLU A 193 14.30 0.23 4.82
C GLU A 193 15.47 0.68 5.70
N SER A 194 15.49 1.98 5.99
CA SER A 194 16.46 2.61 6.88
C SER A 194 16.15 2.38 8.36
N TRP A 195 14.93 1.95 8.69
CA TRP A 195 14.60 1.47 10.03
C TRP A 195 13.66 0.27 9.98
N ASN A 196 14.14 -0.89 10.43
CA ASN A 196 13.32 -2.07 10.62
C ASN A 196 13.19 -2.38 12.12
N ALA A 197 11.95 -2.49 12.63
CA ALA A 197 11.69 -2.68 14.05
C ALA A 197 12.19 -4.03 14.60
N ARG A 198 12.40 -5.03 13.74
CA ARG A 198 12.99 -6.33 14.12
C ARG A 198 14.51 -6.28 14.27
N LEU A 199 15.19 -5.23 13.81
CA LEU A 199 16.63 -5.02 14.04
C LEU A 199 16.89 -4.36 15.40
N VAL A 200 16.76 -5.16 16.46
CA VAL A 200 16.88 -4.70 17.87
C VAL A 200 18.33 -4.53 18.34
N VAL A 201 19.29 -5.21 17.69
CA VAL A 201 20.72 -5.25 18.10
C VAL A 201 21.61 -4.96 16.91
N GLY A 202 22.67 -4.18 17.13
CA GLY A 202 23.69 -3.85 16.12
C GLY A 202 23.43 -2.53 15.39
N ASP A 203 24.19 -2.34 14.32
CA ASP A 203 24.26 -1.12 13.50
C ASP A 203 23.45 -1.21 12.20
N GLY A 204 22.62 -2.24 12.03
CA GLY A 204 21.93 -2.54 10.77
C GLY A 204 21.06 -1.39 10.24
N ASN A 205 20.26 -0.77 11.11
CA ASN A 205 19.44 0.40 10.74
C ASN A 205 20.31 1.61 10.35
N THR A 206 21.39 1.87 11.10
CA THR A 206 22.32 2.98 10.79
C THR A 206 22.96 2.78 9.42
N ARG A 207 23.47 1.59 9.14
CA ARG A 207 24.07 1.26 7.84
C ARG A 207 23.06 1.32 6.69
N ALA A 208 21.80 0.92 6.94
CA ALA A 208 20.74 1.02 5.95
C ALA A 208 20.40 2.49 5.63
N ALA A 209 20.38 3.36 6.65
CA ALA A 209 20.22 4.80 6.45
C ALA A 209 21.39 5.41 5.66
N GLU A 210 22.62 5.02 5.96
CA GLU A 210 23.82 5.44 5.20
C GLU A 210 23.75 4.99 3.73
N LEU A 211 23.32 3.74 3.48
CA LEU A 211 23.11 3.23 2.12
C LEU A 211 22.05 4.03 1.36
N ALA A 212 20.91 4.33 1.98
CA ALA A 212 19.85 5.12 1.35
C ALA A 212 20.35 6.53 0.96
N LEU A 213 21.11 7.17 1.85
CA LEU A 213 21.73 8.47 1.61
C LEU A 213 22.76 8.41 0.47
N ALA A 214 23.64 7.40 0.47
CA ALA A 214 24.65 7.22 -0.57
C ALA A 214 24.02 7.00 -1.95
N ALA A 215 22.96 6.19 -2.02
CA ALA A 215 22.24 5.91 -3.25
C ALA A 215 21.27 7.03 -3.69
N GLY A 216 21.06 8.05 -2.86
CA GLY A 216 20.15 9.17 -3.17
C GLY A 216 18.66 8.76 -3.21
N VAL A 217 18.28 7.71 -2.49
CA VAL A 217 16.90 7.20 -2.43
C VAL A 217 16.29 7.45 -1.04
N PRO A 218 14.96 7.65 -0.94
CA PRO A 218 14.32 7.86 0.35
C PRO A 218 14.42 6.61 1.22
N GLY A 219 14.69 6.84 2.51
CA GLY A 219 14.57 5.81 3.52
C GLY A 219 13.12 5.69 4.03
N VAL A 220 12.78 4.54 4.62
CA VAL A 220 11.51 4.33 5.34
C VAL A 220 11.74 3.58 6.66
N ALA A 221 10.80 3.76 7.58
CA ALA A 221 10.65 2.96 8.79
C ALA A 221 9.46 2.00 8.69
N VAL A 222 9.67 0.74 9.08
CA VAL A 222 8.67 -0.33 8.97
C VAL A 222 8.69 -1.26 10.18
N SER A 223 7.57 -1.97 10.38
CA SER A 223 7.47 -2.95 11.47
C SER A 223 8.08 -4.31 11.16
N ASP A 224 8.00 -4.76 9.91
CA ASP A 224 8.29 -6.15 9.51
C ASP A 224 7.51 -7.15 10.41
N ALA A 225 6.23 -6.85 10.64
CA ALA A 225 5.41 -7.58 11.58
C ALA A 225 5.12 -9.01 11.09
N HIS A 226 5.28 -10.00 11.96
CA HIS A 226 4.79 -11.37 11.71
C HIS A 226 3.76 -11.82 12.76
N THR A 227 3.38 -10.89 13.64
CA THR A 227 2.36 -11.07 14.67
C THR A 227 1.57 -9.77 14.80
N THR A 228 0.31 -9.86 15.26
CA THR A 228 -0.54 -8.67 15.47
C THR A 228 0.02 -7.70 16.51
N PHE A 229 0.93 -8.13 17.39
CA PHE A 229 1.58 -7.27 18.38
C PHE A 229 2.60 -6.32 17.77
N GLU A 230 3.15 -6.68 16.62
CA GLU A 230 4.21 -5.93 15.92
C GLU A 230 3.66 -4.97 14.88
N VAL A 231 2.44 -5.20 14.39
CA VAL A 231 1.83 -4.32 13.38
C VAL A 231 1.84 -2.87 13.88
N GLY A 232 2.43 -1.98 13.08
CA GLY A 232 2.52 -0.55 13.36
C GLY A 232 3.40 -0.17 14.55
N VAL A 233 4.30 -1.04 15.03
CA VAL A 233 5.29 -0.62 16.05
C VAL A 233 6.34 0.34 15.51
N ALA A 234 6.59 0.32 14.20
CA ALA A 234 7.32 1.36 13.49
C ALA A 234 6.65 1.58 12.14
N TRP A 235 6.67 2.80 11.65
CA TRP A 235 5.99 3.22 10.42
C TRP A 235 6.52 4.57 9.95
N THR A 236 6.10 5.01 8.78
CA THR A 236 6.56 6.22 8.11
C THR A 236 5.42 7.19 7.88
N ALA A 237 5.57 8.45 8.27
CA ALA A 237 4.66 9.52 7.92
C ALA A 237 5.08 10.12 6.56
N LEU A 238 4.14 10.23 5.63
CA LEU A 238 4.34 10.81 4.31
C LEU A 238 3.34 11.94 4.07
N HIS A 239 3.74 12.98 3.35
CA HIS A 239 2.82 14.03 2.91
C HIS A 239 2.23 13.67 1.54
N GLY A 240 0.90 13.71 1.43
CA GLY A 240 0.17 13.33 0.22
C GLY A 240 -0.47 11.95 0.34
N ASP A 241 -1.05 11.48 -0.76
CA ASP A 241 -1.79 10.21 -0.81
C ASP A 241 -0.96 9.11 -1.50
N PRO A 242 -0.46 8.11 -0.75
CA PRO A 242 0.32 7.01 -1.29
C PRO A 242 -0.54 5.85 -1.83
N SER A 243 -1.85 6.04 -2.05
CA SER A 243 -2.76 4.98 -2.54
C SER A 243 -2.50 4.50 -3.97
N THR A 244 -1.62 5.17 -4.72
CA THR A 244 -1.25 4.80 -6.11
C THR A 244 0.28 4.75 -6.28
N PRO A 245 0.82 4.06 -7.30
CA PRO A 245 2.27 4.07 -7.56
C PRO A 245 2.85 5.48 -7.73
N ALA A 246 2.16 6.34 -8.49
CA ALA A 246 2.59 7.73 -8.66
C ALA A 246 2.49 8.52 -7.35
N GLY A 247 1.41 8.30 -6.59
CA GLY A 247 1.18 8.92 -5.29
C GLY A 247 2.26 8.56 -4.26
N LEU A 248 2.57 7.27 -4.11
CA LEU A 248 3.61 6.80 -3.18
C LEU A 248 4.99 7.34 -3.60
N ARG A 249 5.34 7.31 -4.89
CA ARG A 249 6.59 7.89 -5.39
C ARG A 249 6.69 9.39 -5.06
N ALA A 250 5.62 10.14 -5.29
CA ALA A 250 5.59 11.56 -4.98
C ALA A 250 5.70 11.82 -3.47
N ALA A 251 4.99 11.05 -2.64
CA ALA A 251 4.99 11.18 -1.20
C ALA A 251 6.34 10.78 -0.56
N LEU A 252 7.03 9.77 -1.11
CA LEU A 252 8.40 9.43 -0.70
C LEU A 252 9.40 10.55 -0.99
N ALA A 253 9.19 11.33 -2.06
CA ALA A 253 10.05 12.45 -2.43
C ALA A 253 9.88 13.68 -1.51
N THR A 254 8.84 13.75 -0.68
CA THR A 254 8.61 14.92 0.21
C THR A 254 9.42 14.89 1.51
N GLY A 255 10.28 13.90 1.71
CA GLY A 255 11.01 13.71 2.97
C GLY A 255 10.17 12.91 3.98
N PRO A 256 10.34 11.58 4.01
CA PRO A 256 9.62 10.73 4.94
C PRO A 256 10.00 11.01 6.41
N THR A 257 9.03 11.04 7.31
CA THR A 257 9.28 11.16 8.75
C THR A 257 9.13 9.80 9.43
N PHE A 258 10.18 9.34 10.10
CA PHE A 258 10.16 8.02 10.73
C PHE A 258 9.53 8.06 12.11
N VAL A 259 8.63 7.12 12.37
CA VAL A 259 8.21 6.78 13.73
C VAL A 259 8.86 5.45 14.09
N THR A 260 9.87 5.52 14.94
CA THR A 260 10.79 4.42 15.23
C THR A 260 10.43 3.74 16.55
N GLY A 261 9.75 2.61 16.47
CA GLY A 261 9.66 1.66 17.59
C GLY A 261 10.51 0.42 17.36
N ARG A 262 10.46 -0.49 18.34
CA ARG A 262 11.14 -1.79 18.29
C ARG A 262 10.15 -2.89 18.58
N ALA A 263 10.23 -3.97 17.80
CA ALA A 263 9.49 -5.18 18.09
C ALA A 263 9.97 -5.78 19.42
N SER A 264 9.04 -6.27 20.23
CA SER A 264 9.38 -6.93 21.49
C SER A 264 10.22 -8.18 21.21
N VAL A 265 11.30 -8.40 21.96
CA VAL A 265 12.16 -9.58 21.76
C VAL A 265 11.41 -10.91 21.89
N TYR A 266 10.29 -10.95 22.62
CA TYR A 266 9.47 -12.15 22.82
C TYR A 266 8.78 -12.61 21.53
N VAL A 267 8.49 -11.71 20.58
CA VAL A 267 7.85 -12.09 19.30
C VAL A 267 8.76 -13.00 18.46
N ARG A 268 10.07 -12.98 18.72
CA ARG A 268 11.05 -13.87 18.10
C ARG A 268 10.92 -15.32 18.57
N LEU A 269 10.22 -15.57 19.68
CA LEU A 269 9.86 -16.93 20.11
C LEU A 269 8.66 -17.49 19.32
N ILE A 270 7.82 -16.61 18.76
CA ILE A 270 6.61 -16.99 18.02
C ILE A 270 6.95 -17.40 16.58
N THR A 271 7.84 -16.67 15.90
CA THR A 271 8.20 -16.96 14.49
C THR A 271 8.69 -18.40 14.26
N PRO A 272 9.57 -19.01 15.09
CA PRO A 272 9.94 -20.42 14.94
C PRO A 272 8.74 -21.38 15.01
N VAL A 273 7.80 -21.14 15.93
CA VAL A 273 6.56 -21.92 16.05
C VAL A 273 5.70 -21.76 14.81
N ALA A 274 5.55 -20.52 14.32
CA ALA A 274 4.84 -20.23 13.08
C ALA A 274 5.40 -21.03 11.91
N LYS A 275 6.73 -21.06 11.75
CA LYS A 275 7.42 -21.83 10.71
C LYS A 275 7.12 -23.32 10.79
N VAL A 276 7.05 -23.91 11.98
CA VAL A 276 6.71 -25.33 12.16
C VAL A 276 5.26 -25.59 11.75
N VAL A 277 4.33 -24.79 12.25
CA VAL A 277 2.89 -24.95 11.96
C VAL A 277 2.61 -24.75 10.46
N GLN A 278 3.17 -23.72 9.86
CA GLN A 278 2.94 -23.40 8.45
C GLN A 278 3.60 -24.43 7.53
N ARG A 279 4.77 -24.97 7.90
CA ARG A 279 5.39 -26.10 7.21
C ARG A 279 4.49 -27.34 7.22
N ALA A 280 3.79 -27.60 8.31
CA ALA A 280 2.79 -28.68 8.39
C ALA A 280 1.56 -28.40 7.51
N ARG A 281 1.21 -27.13 7.28
CA ARG A 281 0.17 -26.68 6.35
C ARG A 281 0.64 -26.57 4.89
N GLY A 282 1.85 -27.03 4.57
CA GLY A 282 2.41 -27.01 3.23
C GLY A 282 3.03 -25.66 2.79
N ARG A 283 3.02 -24.64 3.65
CA ARG A 283 3.64 -23.34 3.36
C ARG A 283 5.12 -23.38 3.73
N ARG A 284 5.99 -23.11 2.76
CA ARG A 284 7.44 -23.12 2.92
C ARG A 284 8.04 -21.95 2.17
N ARG A 285 9.17 -21.46 2.68
CA ARG A 285 9.99 -20.48 1.96
C ARG A 285 10.49 -21.10 0.66
N VAL A 286 10.41 -20.37 -0.44
CA VAL A 286 11.05 -20.78 -1.68
C VAL A 286 12.56 -20.64 -1.52
N ARG A 287 13.31 -21.65 -1.95
CA ARG A 287 14.78 -21.57 -2.01
C ARG A 287 15.14 -21.05 -3.40
N PRO A 288 16.05 -20.08 -3.52
CA PRO A 288 16.64 -19.76 -4.82
C PRO A 288 17.24 -21.04 -5.39
N THR A 289 16.77 -21.47 -6.55
CA THR A 289 17.45 -22.53 -7.30
C THR A 289 18.73 -21.93 -7.85
N ALA A 290 19.89 -22.45 -7.41
CA ALA A 290 21.13 -22.23 -8.14
C ALA A 290 20.93 -22.82 -9.54
N ILE A 291 21.06 -22.00 -10.59
CA ILE A 291 21.13 -22.53 -11.94
C ILE A 291 22.47 -23.29 -12.03
N PRO A 292 22.49 -24.52 -12.60
CA PRO A 292 23.71 -25.29 -12.81
C PRO A 292 24.77 -24.55 -13.63
#